data_AF-A0A139HMH4-F1
#
_entry.id   AF-A0A139HMH4-F1
#
_cell.length_a   1.000
_cell.length_b   1.000
_cell.length_c   1.000
_cell.angle_alpha   90.00
_cell.angle_beta   90.00
_cell.angle_gamma   90.00
#
_symmetry.space_group_name_H-M   'P 1'
#
loop_
_entity.id
_entity.type
_entity.pdbx_description
1 polymer ?
#
loop_
_entity_poly.entity_id
_entity_poly.type
_entity_poly.pdbx_seq_one_letter_code
_entity_poly.pdbx_strand_id
1 'polypeptide(L)'
;MLTRHFLSSITSTSTTGMNDESGSLMLVVEHFHEPVSEGYFNQHADVIWRMFWAYRDANAASQLRKLFSLFSKSINRWRHHRVFKMAAETDDAHEVAMPAALKPLAGCIARVFHSHEYSDLVIKCEGHSLEWSTHKLVVCAYSDVLAATLHRGAQLEEKSQKNDIKLDDDPQAIEAMLYYMYNLDYGDFSNSPDHVAAIIMDVKVFTIADKYNIKALMDLAAEKFELRCSEQWRESVFADAIKQVYTVAPDHDDRLKRIVIDTVQEHAAQLYGHHNDAYLDFERMGREVAEFSADMCKKLASEDKEEMRTYKCPNQGELFRMSTPTPTTFGCPSGCHRAQTESWWSAHIQR
;
A
#
# COMPACT_ATOMS: atom_id res chain seq x y z
N MET A 1 29.01 27.99 31.99
CA MET A 1 29.90 28.85 31.16
C MET A 1 29.83 28.49 29.67
N LEU A 2 28.62 28.17 29.16
CA LEU A 2 28.36 27.89 27.74
C LEU A 2 26.95 28.42 27.37
N THR A 3 26.71 29.70 27.66
CA THR A 3 25.49 30.44 27.27
C THR A 3 25.80 31.83 26.72
N ARG A 4 27.04 32.06 26.25
CA ARG A 4 27.47 33.37 25.72
C ARG A 4 28.10 33.37 24.32
N HIS A 5 28.17 32.23 23.63
CA HIS A 5 28.80 32.16 22.31
C HIS A 5 27.83 32.03 21.11
N PHE A 6 26.51 31.91 21.33
CA PHE A 6 25.54 31.81 20.23
C PHE A 6 24.82 33.12 19.89
N LEU A 7 25.00 34.19 20.69
CA LEU A 7 24.35 35.49 20.47
C LEU A 7 25.28 36.56 19.88
N SER A 8 26.48 36.19 19.42
CA SER A 8 27.46 37.12 18.85
C SER A 8 27.47 37.18 17.30
N SER A 9 26.75 36.30 16.60
CA SER A 9 26.75 36.27 15.13
C SER A 9 25.52 36.91 14.47
N ILE A 10 24.63 37.54 15.24
CA ILE A 10 23.43 38.21 14.70
C ILE A 10 23.48 39.74 14.91
N THR A 11 24.49 40.27 15.60
CA THR A 11 24.63 41.72 15.85
C THR A 11 25.84 42.30 15.11
N SER A 12 25.85 42.22 13.78
CA SER A 12 26.61 43.18 12.96
C SER A 12 26.11 43.22 11.51
N THR A 13 24.98 43.87 11.29
CA THR A 13 24.80 44.77 10.13
C THR A 13 23.63 45.70 10.44
N SER A 14 23.93 46.97 10.30
CA SER A 14 23.26 48.11 10.88
C SER A 14 21.90 48.40 10.26
N THR A 15 20.88 48.46 11.12
CA THR A 15 19.89 49.55 11.22
C THR A 15 19.34 50.14 9.92
N THR A 16 18.12 49.75 9.56
CA THR A 16 16.97 50.67 9.42
C THR A 16 15.69 49.86 9.60
N GLY A 17 14.80 50.38 10.44
CA GLY A 17 13.70 49.60 11.02
C GLY A 17 12.59 49.24 10.05
N MET A 18 12.03 48.06 10.26
CA MET A 18 10.61 47.75 10.10
C MET A 18 10.37 46.41 10.80
N ASN A 19 9.53 46.43 11.84
CA ASN A 19 9.01 45.23 12.49
C ASN A 19 8.09 44.54 11.48
N ASP A 20 8.48 43.38 10.94
CA ASP A 20 7.53 42.49 10.27
C ASP A 20 8.12 41.08 10.09
N GLU A 21 7.46 40.06 10.67
CA GLU A 21 7.78 38.63 10.53
C GLU A 21 7.42 38.06 9.13
N SER A 22 7.08 38.93 8.18
CA SER A 22 6.66 38.58 6.81
C SER A 22 7.82 38.28 5.86
N GLY A 23 9.07 38.55 6.26
CA GLY A 23 10.26 38.38 5.40
C GLY A 23 10.78 36.94 5.25
N SER A 24 10.57 36.06 6.24
CA SER A 24 11.20 34.73 6.24
C SER A 24 10.48 33.68 5.38
N LEU A 25 9.22 33.90 5.02
CA LEU A 25 8.43 32.98 4.19
C LEU A 25 8.61 33.19 2.69
N MET A 26 9.16 34.34 2.26
CA MET A 26 9.29 34.65 0.83
C MET A 26 10.51 33.99 0.17
N LEU A 27 11.48 33.51 0.95
CA LEU A 27 12.72 32.93 0.43
C LEU A 27 12.62 31.45 0.01
N VAL A 28 11.49 30.77 0.27
CA VAL A 28 11.33 29.33 -0.02
C VAL A 28 10.73 29.07 -1.42
N VAL A 29 10.23 30.09 -2.12
CA VAL A 29 9.40 29.89 -3.33
C VAL A 29 10.15 30.05 -4.65
N GLU A 30 11.38 30.59 -4.67
CA GLU A 30 12.10 30.89 -5.92
C GLU A 30 12.91 29.73 -6.53
N HIS A 31 12.82 28.49 -6.02
CA HIS A 31 13.68 27.37 -6.50
C HIS A 31 12.92 26.11 -6.97
N PHE A 32 11.66 26.22 -7.41
CA PHE A 32 10.98 25.11 -8.10
C PHE A 32 11.16 25.23 -9.62
N HIS A 33 12.29 24.74 -10.13
CA HIS A 33 12.57 24.67 -11.56
C HIS A 33 13.04 23.27 -12.02
N GLU A 34 12.58 22.20 -11.36
CA GLU A 34 12.82 20.82 -11.78
C GLU A 34 11.51 20.02 -11.92
N PRO A 35 11.40 19.12 -12.92
CA PRO A 35 10.19 18.38 -13.20
C PRO A 35 9.99 17.28 -12.15
N VAL A 36 9.03 17.49 -11.26
CA VAL A 36 8.66 16.56 -10.19
C VAL A 36 7.95 15.33 -10.78
N SER A 37 8.39 14.13 -10.38
CA SER A 37 7.85 12.84 -10.84
C SER A 37 6.45 12.53 -10.30
N GLU A 38 5.70 11.79 -11.10
CA GLU A 38 4.24 11.78 -11.22
C GLU A 38 3.48 10.96 -10.14
N GLY A 39 4.16 10.30 -9.19
CA GLY A 39 3.56 9.32 -8.26
C GLY A 39 3.13 9.86 -6.89
N TYR A 40 4.04 10.53 -6.15
CA TYR A 40 3.82 11.00 -4.77
C TYR A 40 2.64 11.97 -4.63
N PHE A 41 2.49 12.87 -5.60
CA PHE A 41 1.38 13.82 -5.62
C PHE A 41 0.04 13.11 -5.79
N ASN A 42 -0.07 11.98 -6.50
CA ASN A 42 -1.36 11.37 -6.74
C ASN A 42 -1.95 10.63 -5.52
N GLN A 43 -1.12 10.12 -4.59
CA GLN A 43 -1.58 9.39 -3.41
C GLN A 43 -1.95 10.31 -2.23
N HIS A 44 -1.29 11.46 -2.10
CA HIS A 44 -1.51 12.39 -0.98
C HIS A 44 -2.07 13.77 -1.37
N ALA A 45 -2.22 14.10 -2.67
CA ALA A 45 -2.75 15.40 -3.07
C ALA A 45 -4.15 15.67 -2.53
N ASP A 46 -5.01 14.66 -2.42
CA ASP A 46 -6.36 14.84 -1.87
C ASP A 46 -6.33 15.15 -0.37
N VAL A 47 -5.44 14.49 0.39
CA VAL A 47 -5.24 14.77 1.83
C VAL A 47 -4.66 16.18 2.02
N ILE A 48 -3.64 16.52 1.24
CA ILE A 48 -3.03 17.87 1.23
C ILE A 48 -4.08 18.91 0.82
N TRP A 49 -4.90 18.65 -0.19
CA TRP A 49 -5.97 19.53 -0.68
C TRP A 49 -7.08 19.73 0.36
N ARG A 50 -7.47 18.67 1.08
CA ARG A 50 -8.46 18.72 2.17
C ARG A 50 -7.91 19.47 3.40
N MET A 51 -6.65 19.28 3.75
CA MET A 51 -5.96 20.08 4.77
C MET A 51 -5.95 21.57 4.40
N PHE A 52 -5.67 21.90 3.13
CA PHE A 52 -5.74 23.27 2.64
C PHE A 52 -7.17 23.84 2.61
N TRP A 53 -8.18 23.02 2.29
CA TRP A 53 -9.59 23.45 2.28
C TRP A 53 -10.14 23.67 3.69
N ALA A 54 -9.73 22.85 4.67
CA ALA A 54 -10.03 23.07 6.08
C ALA A 54 -9.40 24.37 6.62
N TYR A 55 -8.24 24.76 6.09
CA TYR A 55 -7.58 26.02 6.43
C TYR A 55 -8.23 27.27 5.79
N ARG A 56 -9.09 27.10 4.77
CA ARG A 56 -9.81 28.19 4.10
C ARG A 56 -10.74 28.97 5.03
N ASP A 57 -11.24 28.34 6.09
CA ASP A 57 -12.16 28.97 7.05
C ASP A 57 -11.45 29.77 8.15
N ALA A 58 -10.10 29.75 8.20
CA ALA A 58 -9.31 30.46 9.20
C ALA A 58 -8.38 31.51 8.56
N ASN A 59 -8.86 32.76 8.48
CA ASN A 59 -8.09 34.01 8.42
C ASN A 59 -6.69 34.00 7.74
N ALA A 60 -6.61 33.96 6.40
CA ALA A 60 -5.45 34.44 5.64
C ALA A 60 -5.76 34.66 4.13
N ALA A 61 -6.73 35.51 3.82
CA ALA A 61 -7.37 35.53 2.49
C ALA A 61 -6.56 36.18 1.34
N SER A 62 -5.45 36.91 1.56
CA SER A 62 -4.74 37.63 0.49
C SER A 62 -3.47 36.93 -0.01
N GLN A 63 -2.66 36.35 0.88
CA GLN A 63 -1.43 35.64 0.52
C GLN A 63 -1.72 34.24 -0.04
N LEU A 64 -2.73 33.55 0.50
CA LEU A 64 -3.18 32.26 -0.03
C LEU A 64 -3.77 32.39 -1.44
N ARG A 65 -4.36 33.52 -1.85
CA ARG A 65 -4.86 33.72 -3.22
C ARG A 65 -3.75 33.75 -4.28
N LYS A 66 -2.58 34.32 -3.94
CA LYS A 66 -1.41 34.32 -4.84
C LYS A 66 -0.84 32.90 -4.99
N LEU A 67 -0.67 32.20 -3.87
CA LEU A 67 -0.31 30.77 -3.84
C LEU A 67 -1.31 29.91 -4.63
N PHE A 68 -2.61 30.13 -4.43
CA PHE A 68 -3.69 29.41 -5.13
C PHE A 68 -3.70 29.66 -6.63
N SER A 69 -3.41 30.89 -7.09
CA SER A 69 -3.33 31.20 -8.54
C SER A 69 -2.12 30.54 -9.19
N LEU A 70 -0.99 30.41 -8.46
CA LEU A 70 0.22 29.76 -8.95
C LEU A 70 0.06 28.24 -8.94
N PHE A 71 -0.51 27.66 -7.87
CA PHE A 71 -0.79 26.23 -7.74
C PHE A 71 -1.85 25.76 -8.76
N SER A 72 -2.94 26.53 -8.94
CA SER A 72 -3.97 26.27 -9.96
C SER A 72 -3.43 26.34 -11.39
N LYS A 73 -2.54 27.31 -11.69
CA LYS A 73 -1.90 27.41 -13.01
C LYS A 73 -0.91 26.27 -13.27
N SER A 74 -0.29 25.71 -12.24
CA SER A 74 0.58 24.52 -12.36
C SER A 74 -0.24 23.23 -12.52
N ILE A 75 -1.32 23.05 -11.75
CA ILE A 75 -2.22 21.89 -11.86
C ILE A 75 -2.98 21.89 -13.20
N ASN A 76 -3.49 23.05 -13.67
CA ASN A 76 -4.19 23.13 -14.95
C ASN A 76 -3.25 22.94 -16.14
N ARG A 77 -1.99 23.40 -16.08
CA ARG A 77 -0.97 23.05 -17.09
C ARG A 77 -0.68 21.55 -17.11
N TRP A 78 -0.66 20.91 -15.95
CA TRP A 78 -0.45 19.46 -15.82
C TRP A 78 -1.64 18.65 -16.37
N ARG A 79 -2.88 19.08 -16.10
CA ARG A 79 -4.11 18.43 -16.58
C ARG A 79 -4.23 18.39 -18.11
N HIS A 80 -3.70 19.40 -18.81
CA HIS A 80 -3.64 19.44 -20.27
C HIS A 80 -2.50 18.61 -20.86
N HIS A 81 -1.43 18.33 -20.11
CA HIS A 81 -0.29 17.52 -20.56
C HIS A 81 -0.57 16.01 -20.49
N ARG A 82 -1.44 15.58 -19.55
CA ARG A 82 -1.78 14.16 -19.32
C ARG A 82 -2.60 13.52 -20.45
N VAL A 83 -3.30 14.30 -21.27
CA VAL A 83 -4.06 13.78 -22.43
C VAL A 83 -3.14 13.29 -23.56
N PHE A 84 -1.86 13.68 -23.55
CA PHE A 84 -0.94 13.41 -24.66
C PHE A 84 0.15 12.36 -24.38
N LYS A 85 0.24 11.81 -23.17
CA LYS A 85 1.38 10.99 -22.75
C LYS A 85 1.01 9.62 -22.15
N MET A 86 -0.04 8.98 -22.67
CA MET A 86 -0.29 7.53 -22.47
C MET A 86 0.43 6.67 -23.53
N ALA A 87 1.57 7.11 -24.04
CA ALA A 87 2.40 6.36 -24.95
C ALA A 87 3.87 6.51 -24.52
N ALA A 88 4.52 5.37 -24.29
CA ALA A 88 5.92 5.14 -23.98
C ALA A 88 6.24 4.76 -22.52
N GLU A 89 6.65 3.49 -22.41
CA GLU A 89 7.26 2.70 -21.34
C GLU A 89 8.47 3.36 -20.66
N THR A 90 8.79 2.94 -19.42
CA THR A 90 9.98 2.11 -19.08
C THR A 90 10.01 1.78 -17.58
N ASP A 91 10.45 0.55 -17.29
CA ASP A 91 10.87 0.03 -15.98
C ASP A 91 11.88 0.94 -15.27
N ASP A 92 11.55 1.33 -14.04
CA ASP A 92 12.49 1.61 -12.94
C ASP A 92 11.66 1.86 -11.68
N ALA A 93 11.64 0.91 -10.75
CA ALA A 93 11.02 1.07 -9.44
C ALA A 93 11.82 2.10 -8.61
N HIS A 94 11.57 3.38 -8.86
CA HIS A 94 12.05 4.47 -8.01
C HIS A 94 11.28 4.44 -6.70
N GLU A 95 11.94 4.00 -5.63
CA GLU A 95 11.49 4.23 -4.25
C GLU A 95 11.18 5.73 -4.09
N VAL A 96 9.90 6.06 -3.93
CA VAL A 96 9.41 7.43 -4.02
C VAL A 96 9.74 8.17 -2.73
N ALA A 97 10.93 8.79 -2.67
CA ALA A 97 11.37 9.51 -1.48
C ALA A 97 10.53 10.76 -1.21
N MET A 98 10.09 10.94 0.05
CA MET A 98 9.38 12.15 0.50
C MET A 98 10.19 13.43 0.17
N PRO A 99 9.59 14.45 -0.45
CA PRO A 99 10.26 15.71 -0.75
C PRO A 99 10.94 16.31 0.48
N ALA A 100 12.19 16.74 0.32
CA ALA A 100 13.01 17.26 1.44
C ALA A 100 12.30 18.39 2.22
N ALA A 101 11.50 19.21 1.55
CA ALA A 101 10.74 20.29 2.14
C ALA A 101 9.64 19.84 3.12
N LEU A 102 9.11 18.61 2.98
CA LEU A 102 8.03 18.09 3.83
C LEU A 102 8.56 17.33 5.07
N LYS A 103 9.83 16.92 5.06
CA LYS A 103 10.45 16.17 6.17
C LYS A 103 10.32 16.87 7.53
N PRO A 104 10.53 18.20 7.67
CA PRO A 104 10.38 18.87 8.96
C PRO A 104 8.94 18.84 9.48
N LEU A 105 7.95 18.98 8.59
CA LEU A 105 6.53 18.93 8.96
C LEU A 105 6.14 17.51 9.40
N ALA A 106 6.51 16.50 8.61
CA ALA A 106 6.28 15.09 8.96
C ALA A 106 6.91 14.75 10.32
N GLY A 107 8.15 15.19 10.58
CA GLY A 107 8.79 14.99 11.88
C GLY A 107 8.08 15.69 13.05
N CYS A 108 7.50 16.87 12.82
CA CYS A 108 6.69 17.55 13.84
C CYS A 108 5.37 16.81 14.13
N ILE A 109 4.71 16.26 13.10
CA ILE A 109 3.49 15.47 13.26
C ILE A 109 3.82 14.16 13.98
N ALA A 110 4.83 13.42 13.55
CA ALA A 110 5.26 12.18 14.19
C ALA A 110 5.53 12.36 15.69
N ARG A 111 6.19 13.47 16.08
CA ARG A 111 6.52 13.76 17.48
C ARG A 111 5.28 13.89 18.38
N VAL A 112 4.16 14.39 17.86
CA VAL A 112 2.97 14.58 18.69
C VAL A 112 2.17 13.30 18.90
N PHE A 113 2.47 12.20 18.21
CA PHE A 113 1.73 10.95 18.39
C PHE A 113 1.89 10.34 19.79
N HIS A 114 3.10 10.34 20.34
CA HIS A 114 3.38 9.85 21.70
C HIS A 114 3.19 10.93 22.76
N SER A 115 2.76 12.13 22.36
CA SER A 115 2.52 13.26 23.25
C SER A 115 1.02 13.47 23.42
N HIS A 116 0.59 13.86 24.62
CA HIS A 116 -0.79 14.32 24.83
C HIS A 116 -1.00 15.78 24.42
N GLU A 117 0.09 16.49 24.03
CA GLU A 117 0.03 17.89 23.61
C GLU A 117 -0.93 18.08 22.43
N TYR A 118 -1.79 19.10 22.52
CA TYR A 118 -2.77 19.48 21.49
C TYR A 118 -3.80 18.41 21.09
N SER A 119 -3.85 17.28 21.80
CA SER A 119 -4.85 16.24 21.55
C SER A 119 -6.27 16.77 21.82
N ASP A 120 -7.19 16.46 20.91
CA ASP A 120 -8.57 16.92 20.94
C ASP A 120 -9.57 15.82 20.55
N LEU A 121 -9.09 14.58 20.42
CA LEU A 121 -9.83 13.36 20.10
C LEU A 121 -9.30 12.21 20.95
N VAL A 122 -10.18 11.37 21.49
CA VAL A 122 -9.79 10.12 22.16
C VAL A 122 -10.34 8.94 21.39
N ILE A 123 -9.47 8.02 21.01
CA ILE A 123 -9.84 6.74 20.39
C ILE A 123 -9.78 5.67 21.46
N LYS A 124 -10.83 4.87 21.62
CA LYS A 124 -10.95 3.83 22.65
C LYS A 124 -11.16 2.49 21.97
N CYS A 125 -10.44 1.47 22.42
CA CYS A 125 -10.69 0.11 21.99
C CYS A 125 -11.85 -0.46 22.81
N GLU A 126 -12.93 -0.85 22.15
CA GLU A 126 -14.08 -1.48 22.80
C GLU A 126 -13.69 -2.84 23.38
N GLY A 127 -14.15 -3.15 24.59
CA GLY A 127 -13.78 -4.37 25.31
C GLY A 127 -12.37 -4.35 25.93
N HIS A 128 -11.57 -3.30 25.71
CA HIS A 128 -10.24 -3.14 26.27
C HIS A 128 -10.12 -1.81 27.05
N SER A 129 -9.13 -1.71 27.95
CA SER A 129 -8.84 -0.47 28.68
C SER A 129 -7.85 0.46 27.95
N LEU A 130 -7.63 0.21 26.65
CA LEU A 130 -6.68 0.96 25.84
C LEU A 130 -7.36 2.19 25.22
N GLU A 131 -6.73 3.34 25.42
CA GLU A 131 -7.18 4.63 24.90
C GLU A 131 -5.99 5.39 24.31
N TRP A 132 -6.18 6.02 23.15
CA TRP A 132 -5.18 6.83 22.47
C TRP A 132 -5.66 8.28 22.38
N SER A 133 -4.87 9.19 22.95
CA SER A 133 -5.06 10.64 22.75
C SER A 133 -4.55 11.02 21.37
N THR A 134 -5.41 11.56 20.53
CA THR A 134 -5.13 11.84 19.12
C THR A 134 -5.64 13.23 18.71
N HIS A 135 -5.36 13.60 17.46
CA HIS A 135 -5.66 14.89 16.89
C HIS A 135 -6.70 14.73 15.78
N LYS A 136 -7.85 15.40 15.91
CA LYS A 136 -8.94 15.40 14.92
C LYS A 136 -8.42 15.73 13.53
N LEU A 137 -7.57 16.77 13.43
CA LEU A 137 -7.02 17.21 12.14
C LEU A 137 -6.26 16.10 11.43
N VAL A 138 -5.50 15.27 12.15
CA VAL A 138 -4.74 14.17 11.57
C VAL A 138 -5.70 13.02 11.24
N VAL A 139 -6.43 12.51 12.23
CA VAL A 139 -7.26 11.31 12.07
C VAL A 139 -8.36 11.50 11.03
N CYS A 140 -9.07 12.64 11.05
CA CYS A 140 -10.16 12.91 10.12
C CYS A 140 -9.66 13.24 8.70
N ALA A 141 -8.40 13.68 8.54
CA ALA A 141 -7.82 13.90 7.22
C ALA A 141 -7.47 12.57 6.51
N TYR A 142 -7.13 11.54 7.28
CA TYR A 142 -6.84 10.20 6.75
C TYR A 142 -8.08 9.33 6.54
N SER A 143 -9.11 9.48 7.38
CA SER A 143 -10.30 8.61 7.32
C SER A 143 -11.59 9.41 7.31
N ASP A 144 -12.29 9.35 6.18
CA ASP A 144 -13.66 9.87 6.04
C ASP A 144 -14.65 9.13 6.95
N VAL A 145 -14.39 7.84 7.21
CA VAL A 145 -15.21 7.02 8.10
C VAL A 145 -15.11 7.52 9.54
N LEU A 146 -13.89 7.75 10.04
CA LEU A 146 -13.67 8.28 11.39
C LEU A 146 -14.17 9.72 11.51
N ALA A 147 -13.99 10.54 10.48
CA ALA A 147 -14.55 11.90 10.42
C ALA A 147 -16.08 11.87 10.55
N ALA A 148 -16.76 11.02 9.77
CA ALA A 148 -18.20 10.86 9.83
C ALA A 148 -18.69 10.32 11.18
N THR A 149 -17.96 9.38 11.79
CA THR A 149 -18.26 8.85 13.13
C THR A 149 -18.18 9.94 14.19
N LEU A 150 -17.13 10.77 14.15
CA LEU A 150 -16.99 11.92 15.05
C LEU A 150 -18.12 12.94 14.86
N HIS A 151 -18.47 13.26 13.61
CA HIS A 151 -19.57 14.18 13.32
C HIS A 151 -20.92 13.68 13.83
N ARG A 152 -21.22 12.38 13.71
CA ARG A 152 -22.43 11.76 14.27
C ARG A 152 -22.42 11.81 15.80
N GLY A 153 -21.29 11.48 16.43
CA GLY A 153 -21.14 11.56 17.89
C GLY A 153 -21.36 12.98 18.43
N ALA A 154 -20.90 14.00 17.69
CA ALA A 154 -21.05 15.40 18.07
C ALA A 154 -22.50 15.93 18.04
N GLN A 155 -23.42 15.19 17.42
CA GLN A 155 -24.86 15.51 17.38
C GLN A 155 -25.62 14.94 18.60
N LEU A 156 -24.98 14.08 19.40
CA LEU A 156 -25.58 13.54 20.63
C LEU A 156 -25.52 14.60 21.75
N GLU A 157 -26.58 14.67 22.56
CA GLU A 157 -26.72 15.70 23.61
C GLU A 157 -25.76 15.50 24.80
N GLU A 158 -25.09 14.35 24.88
CA GLU A 158 -24.21 13.99 25.99
C GLU A 158 -22.78 14.53 25.79
N LYS A 159 -22.38 15.51 26.60
CA LYS A 159 -21.09 16.23 26.49
C LYS A 159 -19.85 15.32 26.56
N SER A 160 -19.94 14.15 27.18
CA SER A 160 -18.82 13.22 27.39
C SER A 160 -18.46 12.41 26.14
N GLN A 161 -19.37 12.27 25.17
CA GLN A 161 -19.15 11.44 23.96
C GLN A 161 -18.79 12.26 22.71
N LYS A 162 -18.72 13.60 22.84
CA LYS A 162 -18.58 14.48 21.68
C LYS A 162 -17.24 14.34 20.95
N ASN A 163 -16.18 13.91 21.63
CA ASN A 163 -14.82 13.81 21.09
C ASN A 163 -14.21 12.41 21.29
N ASP A 164 -15.05 11.40 21.51
CA ASP A 164 -14.60 10.03 21.73
C ASP A 164 -15.07 9.15 20.56
N ILE A 165 -14.18 8.33 20.02
CA ILE A 165 -14.52 7.29 19.06
C ILE A 165 -14.19 5.93 19.68
N LYS A 166 -15.17 5.02 19.66
CA LYS A 166 -14.99 3.62 20.10
C LYS A 166 -14.83 2.72 18.88
N LEU A 167 -13.79 1.90 18.86
CA LEU A 167 -13.49 0.95 17.79
C LEU A 167 -13.48 -0.47 18.38
N ASP A 168 -14.12 -1.41 17.71
CA ASP A 168 -14.23 -2.82 18.12
C ASP A 168 -13.18 -3.73 17.44
N ASP A 169 -12.13 -3.14 16.87
CA ASP A 169 -11.06 -3.83 16.17
C ASP A 169 -9.95 -4.33 17.11
N ASP A 170 -9.06 -5.15 16.56
CA ASP A 170 -7.86 -5.62 17.26
C ASP A 170 -6.99 -4.44 17.76
N PRO A 171 -6.59 -4.41 19.04
CA PRO A 171 -5.85 -3.28 19.59
C PRO A 171 -4.51 -2.99 18.89
N GLN A 172 -3.80 -4.02 18.43
CA GLN A 172 -2.54 -3.84 17.72
C GLN A 172 -2.80 -3.23 16.34
N ALA A 173 -3.86 -3.67 15.64
CA ALA A 173 -4.27 -3.11 14.36
C ALA A 173 -4.69 -1.63 14.49
N ILE A 174 -5.42 -1.28 15.55
CA ILE A 174 -5.77 0.13 15.85
C ILE A 174 -4.50 0.95 16.07
N GLU A 175 -3.59 0.49 16.93
CA GLU A 175 -2.34 1.19 17.22
C GLU A 175 -1.51 1.38 15.94
N ALA A 176 -1.40 0.35 15.10
CA ALA A 176 -0.71 0.41 13.81
C ALA A 176 -1.31 1.41 12.83
N MET A 177 -2.64 1.40 12.70
CA MET A 177 -3.35 2.37 11.88
C MET A 177 -3.11 3.79 12.37
N LEU A 178 -3.18 4.02 13.68
CA LEU A 178 -2.93 5.33 14.27
C LEU A 178 -1.47 5.74 14.10
N TYR A 179 -0.52 4.85 14.36
CA TYR A 179 0.90 5.11 14.17
C TYR A 179 1.20 5.50 12.71
N TYR A 180 0.60 4.83 11.73
CA TYR A 180 0.70 5.19 10.31
C TYR A 180 0.24 6.61 10.01
N MET A 181 -0.90 7.05 10.57
CA MET A 181 -1.41 8.41 10.31
C MET A 181 -0.43 9.53 10.70
N TYR A 182 0.48 9.26 11.64
CA TYR A 182 1.49 10.23 12.11
C TYR A 182 2.88 10.00 11.53
N ASN A 183 3.23 8.75 11.21
CA ASN A 183 4.60 8.38 10.82
C ASN A 183 4.74 7.99 9.34
N LEU A 184 3.63 7.85 8.60
CA LEU A 184 3.57 7.36 7.21
C LEU A 184 4.05 5.91 7.02
N ASP A 185 4.31 5.23 8.12
CA ASP A 185 4.66 3.82 8.20
C ASP A 185 4.03 3.28 9.48
N TYR A 186 3.66 1.99 9.53
CA TYR A 186 3.12 1.37 10.74
C TYR A 186 4.17 0.60 11.57
N GLY A 187 5.45 0.71 11.24
CA GLY A 187 6.55 0.01 11.91
C GLY A 187 6.65 -1.48 11.56
N ASP A 188 7.56 -2.15 12.25
CA ASP A 188 7.75 -3.60 12.20
C ASP A 188 7.43 -4.18 13.59
N PHE A 189 6.19 -4.64 13.76
CA PHE A 189 5.64 -5.14 15.03
C PHE A 189 6.26 -6.47 15.49
N SER A 190 7.22 -7.04 14.75
CA SER A 190 7.86 -8.32 15.03
C SER A 190 8.71 -8.36 16.31
N ASN A 191 9.05 -7.22 16.91
CA ASN A 191 10.10 -7.13 17.94
C ASN A 191 9.64 -7.38 19.38
N SER A 192 8.36 -7.65 19.64
CA SER A 192 7.87 -7.92 21.00
C SER A 192 7.09 -9.25 21.09
N PRO A 193 7.31 -10.06 22.15
CA PRO A 193 6.67 -11.38 22.31
C PRO A 193 5.14 -11.34 22.40
N ASP A 194 4.57 -10.20 22.79
CA ASP A 194 3.12 -10.02 22.94
C ASP A 194 2.44 -9.65 21.61
N HIS A 195 3.24 -9.36 20.57
CA HIS A 195 2.73 -8.98 19.26
C HIS A 195 2.52 -10.20 18.38
N VAL A 196 1.52 -10.11 17.52
CA VAL A 196 1.33 -11.10 16.46
C VAL A 196 2.50 -11.07 15.48
N ALA A 197 2.73 -12.18 14.77
CA ALA A 197 3.76 -12.25 13.74
C ALA A 197 3.56 -11.11 12.72
N ALA A 198 4.65 -10.52 12.22
CA ALA A 198 4.55 -9.33 11.39
C ALA A 198 3.81 -9.56 10.07
N ILE A 199 3.92 -10.76 9.48
CA ILE A 199 3.12 -11.15 8.30
C ILE A 199 1.61 -11.18 8.59
N ILE A 200 1.22 -11.66 9.77
CA ILE A 200 -0.17 -11.62 10.26
C ILE A 200 -0.60 -10.17 10.50
N MET A 201 0.31 -9.36 11.04
CA MET A 201 0.05 -7.95 11.30
C MET A 201 -0.29 -7.17 10.03
N ASP A 202 0.38 -7.45 8.92
CA ASP A 202 0.06 -6.82 7.63
C ASP A 202 -1.37 -7.11 7.18
N VAL A 203 -1.85 -8.34 7.34
CA VAL A 203 -3.23 -8.73 7.01
C VAL A 203 -4.23 -7.97 7.89
N LYS A 204 -3.93 -7.83 9.20
CA LYS A 204 -4.76 -7.05 10.12
C LYS A 204 -4.78 -5.56 9.75
N VAL A 205 -3.63 -4.98 9.42
CA VAL A 205 -3.51 -3.58 9.00
C VAL A 205 -4.22 -3.34 7.68
N PHE A 206 -4.12 -4.26 6.73
CA PHE A 206 -4.85 -4.21 5.47
C PHE A 206 -6.37 -4.16 5.70
N THR A 207 -6.86 -5.04 6.58
CA THR A 207 -8.29 -5.16 6.90
C THR A 207 -8.82 -3.92 7.61
N ILE A 208 -8.10 -3.39 8.60
CA ILE A 208 -8.52 -2.19 9.32
C ILE A 208 -8.43 -0.94 8.41
N ALA A 209 -7.46 -0.89 7.52
CA ALA A 209 -7.33 0.20 6.54
C ALA A 209 -8.49 0.22 5.55
N ASP A 210 -8.98 -0.94 5.11
CA ASP A 210 -10.20 -1.05 4.30
C ASP A 210 -11.42 -0.53 5.09
N LYS A 211 -11.63 -1.04 6.31
CA LYS A 211 -12.75 -0.65 7.18
C LYS A 211 -12.84 0.86 7.41
N TYR A 212 -11.70 1.53 7.58
CA TYR A 212 -11.64 2.98 7.78
C TYR A 212 -11.34 3.78 6.50
N ASN A 213 -11.35 3.13 5.33
CA ASN A 213 -11.15 3.73 4.01
C ASN A 213 -9.84 4.54 3.90
N ILE A 214 -8.73 3.93 4.29
CA ILE A 214 -7.38 4.51 4.25
C ILE A 214 -6.58 3.78 3.16
N LYS A 215 -6.87 4.10 1.90
CA LYS A 215 -6.31 3.38 0.74
C LYS A 215 -4.77 3.32 0.73
N ALA A 216 -4.09 4.41 1.09
CA ALA A 216 -2.63 4.44 1.13
C ALA A 216 -2.04 3.47 2.19
N LEU A 217 -2.78 3.20 3.27
CA LEU A 217 -2.39 2.20 4.27
C LEU A 217 -2.65 0.78 3.74
N MET A 218 -3.74 0.55 3.01
CA MET A 218 -3.98 -0.73 2.33
C MET A 218 -2.87 -1.06 1.33
N ASP A 219 -2.43 -0.07 0.56
CA ASP A 219 -1.35 -0.23 -0.43
C ASP A 219 -0.02 -0.58 0.27
N LEU A 220 0.35 0.16 1.33
CA LEU A 220 1.55 -0.13 2.12
C LEU A 220 1.50 -1.51 2.80
N ALA A 221 0.34 -1.89 3.34
CA ALA A 221 0.18 -3.17 4.01
C ALA A 221 0.32 -4.35 3.05
N ALA A 222 -0.19 -4.21 1.83
CA ALA A 222 -0.05 -5.22 0.79
C ALA A 222 1.39 -5.38 0.31
N GLU A 223 2.13 -4.28 0.13
CA GLU A 223 3.54 -4.29 -0.24
C GLU A 223 4.40 -4.98 0.83
N LYS A 224 4.19 -4.63 2.10
CA LYS A 224 4.88 -5.26 3.23
C LYS A 224 4.52 -6.74 3.37
N PHE A 225 3.26 -7.11 3.13
CA PHE A 225 2.81 -8.50 3.12
C PHE A 225 3.47 -9.31 2.01
N GLU A 226 3.56 -8.76 0.79
CA GLU A 226 4.22 -9.39 -0.36
C GLU A 226 5.70 -9.67 -0.08
N LEU A 227 6.41 -8.68 0.46
CA LEU A 227 7.81 -8.85 0.88
C LEU A 227 7.95 -10.00 1.89
N ARG A 228 7.15 -10.00 2.96
CA ARG A 228 7.22 -11.05 3.99
C ARG A 228 6.81 -12.43 3.48
N CYS A 229 5.86 -12.52 2.54
CA CYS A 229 5.53 -13.79 1.89
C CYS A 229 6.74 -14.37 1.15
N SER A 230 7.48 -13.54 0.40
CA SER A 230 8.67 -13.98 -0.33
C SER A 230 9.82 -14.46 0.58
N GLU A 231 9.90 -13.94 1.81
CA GLU A 231 10.94 -14.27 2.78
C GLU A 231 10.55 -15.45 3.70
N GLN A 232 9.29 -15.49 4.16
CA GLN A 232 8.82 -16.34 5.26
C GLN A 232 7.96 -17.53 4.81
N TRP A 233 7.81 -17.80 3.50
CA TRP A 233 6.96 -18.89 3.00
C TRP A 233 7.27 -20.29 3.56
N ARG A 234 8.49 -20.49 4.09
CA ARG A 234 8.94 -21.75 4.73
C ARG A 234 8.52 -21.88 6.20
N GLU A 235 8.13 -20.78 6.82
CA GLU A 235 7.82 -20.74 8.24
C GLU A 235 6.35 -21.12 8.49
N SER A 236 6.06 -21.68 9.67
CA SER A 236 4.68 -22.06 10.02
C SER A 236 3.72 -20.87 10.02
N VAL A 237 4.23 -19.67 10.33
CA VAL A 237 3.46 -18.42 10.34
C VAL A 237 2.88 -18.06 8.98
N PHE A 238 3.48 -18.54 7.87
CA PHE A 238 2.93 -18.34 6.54
C PHE A 238 1.58 -19.06 6.36
N ALA A 239 1.46 -20.29 6.87
CA ALA A 239 0.20 -21.02 6.82
C ALA A 239 -0.90 -20.31 7.62
N ASP A 240 -0.57 -19.77 8.79
CA ASP A 240 -1.51 -18.99 9.61
C ASP A 240 -1.91 -17.67 8.91
N ALA A 241 -0.97 -17.00 8.27
CA ALA A 241 -1.24 -15.80 7.46
C ALA A 241 -2.22 -16.10 6.31
N ILE A 242 -2.06 -17.24 5.61
CA ILE A 242 -3.01 -17.64 4.55
C ILE A 242 -4.40 -17.83 5.14
N LYS A 243 -4.55 -18.55 6.25
CA LYS A 243 -5.86 -18.70 6.91
C LYS A 243 -6.48 -17.34 7.22
N GLN A 244 -5.67 -16.41 7.70
CA GLN A 244 -6.14 -15.09 8.05
C GLN A 244 -6.57 -14.27 6.83
N VAL A 245 -5.80 -14.28 5.73
CA VAL A 245 -6.20 -13.63 4.47
C VAL A 245 -7.58 -14.10 4.02
N TYR A 246 -7.84 -15.40 4.03
CA TYR A 246 -9.12 -15.95 3.61
C TYR A 246 -10.25 -15.81 4.65
N THR A 247 -9.94 -15.33 5.86
CA THR A 247 -10.95 -15.15 6.93
C THR A 247 -11.36 -13.69 7.11
N VAL A 248 -10.40 -12.75 7.04
CA VAL A 248 -10.64 -11.36 7.42
C VAL A 248 -10.45 -10.35 6.29
N ALA A 249 -9.76 -10.71 5.20
CA ALA A 249 -9.55 -9.78 4.11
C ALA A 249 -10.87 -9.44 3.40
N PRO A 250 -11.04 -8.19 2.90
CA PRO A 250 -12.27 -7.76 2.23
C PRO A 250 -12.52 -8.50 0.91
N ASP A 251 -13.76 -8.96 0.71
CA ASP A 251 -14.18 -9.71 -0.49
C ASP A 251 -14.06 -8.94 -1.82
N HIS A 252 -13.99 -7.62 -1.78
CA HIS A 252 -13.94 -6.78 -2.97
C HIS A 252 -12.51 -6.47 -3.44
N ASP A 253 -11.49 -6.90 -2.67
CA ASP A 253 -10.09 -6.67 -2.97
C ASP A 253 -9.24 -7.94 -2.74
N ASP A 254 -9.09 -8.72 -3.81
CA ASP A 254 -8.36 -9.99 -3.81
C ASP A 254 -6.83 -9.82 -3.84
N ARG A 255 -6.26 -8.63 -3.60
CA ARG A 255 -4.81 -8.45 -3.74
C ARG A 255 -3.98 -9.35 -2.83
N LEU A 256 -4.39 -9.53 -1.57
CA LEU A 256 -3.67 -10.40 -0.63
C LEU A 256 -3.80 -11.87 -1.04
N LYS A 257 -4.98 -12.27 -1.52
CA LYS A 257 -5.20 -13.61 -2.08
C LYS A 257 -4.28 -13.85 -3.28
N ARG A 258 -4.16 -12.90 -4.20
CA ARG A 258 -3.23 -12.99 -5.35
C ARG A 258 -1.78 -13.15 -4.91
N ILE A 259 -1.30 -12.31 -3.98
CA ILE A 259 0.06 -12.41 -3.43
C ILE A 259 0.33 -13.81 -2.85
N VAL A 260 -0.61 -14.35 -2.06
CA VAL A 260 -0.52 -15.71 -1.52
C VAL A 260 -0.42 -16.75 -2.63
N ILE A 261 -1.34 -16.70 -3.60
CA ILE A 261 -1.41 -17.68 -4.68
C ILE A 261 -0.13 -17.66 -5.51
N ASP A 262 0.37 -16.47 -5.85
CA ASP A 262 1.59 -16.30 -6.63
C ASP A 262 2.82 -16.82 -5.85
N THR A 263 2.94 -16.48 -4.55
CA THR A 263 4.03 -16.99 -3.68
C THR A 263 4.00 -18.52 -3.57
N VAL A 264 2.83 -19.12 -3.34
CA VAL A 264 2.69 -20.57 -3.23
C VAL A 264 3.04 -21.24 -4.55
N GLN A 265 2.64 -20.65 -5.67
CA GLN A 265 2.92 -21.18 -6.98
C GLN A 265 4.43 -21.19 -7.28
N GLU A 266 5.13 -20.08 -6.99
CA GLU A 266 6.59 -19.97 -7.14
C GLU A 266 7.36 -21.02 -6.31
N HIS A 267 6.76 -21.47 -5.21
CA HIS A 267 7.36 -22.43 -4.28
C HIS A 267 6.62 -23.79 -4.24
N ALA A 268 5.79 -24.07 -5.25
CA ALA A 268 4.91 -25.24 -5.24
C ALA A 268 5.67 -26.57 -5.19
N ALA A 269 6.81 -26.68 -5.88
CA ALA A 269 7.62 -27.91 -5.87
C ALA A 269 8.16 -28.24 -4.47
N GLN A 270 8.45 -27.22 -3.67
CA GLN A 270 8.92 -27.34 -2.30
C GLN A 270 7.76 -27.55 -1.31
N LEU A 271 6.66 -26.81 -1.49
CA LEU A 271 5.48 -26.87 -0.63
C LEU A 271 4.62 -28.12 -0.84
N TYR A 272 4.64 -28.74 -2.02
CA TYR A 272 3.88 -29.96 -2.34
C TYR A 272 4.74 -31.19 -2.64
N GLY A 273 6.07 -31.09 -2.47
CA GLY A 273 7.01 -32.18 -2.78
C GLY A 273 6.84 -33.44 -1.90
N HIS A 274 7.22 -34.61 -2.42
CA HIS A 274 7.00 -35.93 -1.81
C HIS A 274 7.74 -36.21 -0.46
N HIS A 275 8.53 -35.26 0.06
CA HIS A 275 9.28 -35.40 1.33
C HIS A 275 8.89 -34.32 2.36
N ASN A 276 7.65 -33.82 2.29
CA ASN A 276 7.26 -32.61 2.99
C ASN A 276 6.76 -32.80 4.44
N ASP A 277 7.54 -33.47 5.28
CA ASP A 277 7.32 -33.42 6.74
C ASP A 277 7.68 -32.03 7.32
N ALA A 278 8.31 -31.16 6.51
CA ALA A 278 8.79 -29.84 6.95
C ALA A 278 7.68 -28.78 6.99
N TYR A 279 6.66 -28.87 6.14
CA TYR A 279 5.58 -27.87 6.02
C TYR A 279 4.20 -28.46 6.33
N LEU A 280 4.10 -29.27 7.39
CA LEU A 280 2.84 -29.91 7.81
C LEU A 280 1.72 -28.90 8.10
N ASP A 281 2.05 -27.72 8.61
CA ASP A 281 1.06 -26.67 8.88
C ASP A 281 0.48 -26.07 7.61
N PHE A 282 1.27 -25.98 6.53
CA PHE A 282 0.79 -25.59 5.21
C PHE A 282 -0.16 -26.65 4.63
N GLU A 283 0.18 -27.94 4.71
CA GLU A 283 -0.71 -29.02 4.25
C GLU A 283 -2.04 -29.02 5.04
N ARG A 284 -1.96 -28.83 6.37
CA ARG A 284 -3.14 -28.69 7.23
C ARG A 284 -3.99 -27.50 6.80
N MET A 285 -3.38 -26.33 6.59
CA MET A 285 -4.07 -25.14 6.12
C MET A 285 -4.79 -25.38 4.79
N GLY A 286 -4.15 -26.02 3.82
CA GLY A 286 -4.77 -26.31 2.52
C GLY A 286 -6.05 -27.16 2.63
N ARG A 287 -6.13 -28.04 3.64
CA ARG A 287 -7.35 -28.81 3.94
C ARG A 287 -8.42 -28.01 4.67
N GLU A 288 -8.03 -27.08 5.53
CA GLU A 288 -8.94 -26.25 6.33
C GLU A 288 -9.55 -25.11 5.50
N VAL A 289 -8.78 -24.52 4.59
CA VAL A 289 -9.19 -23.35 3.79
C VAL A 289 -9.55 -23.82 2.37
N ALA A 290 -10.79 -24.29 2.21
CA ALA A 290 -11.26 -24.82 0.94
C ALA A 290 -11.24 -23.78 -0.20
N GLU A 291 -11.51 -22.51 0.11
CA GLU A 291 -11.47 -21.40 -0.86
C GLU A 291 -10.07 -21.21 -1.44
N PHE A 292 -9.04 -21.23 -0.59
CA PHE A 292 -7.63 -21.19 -1.03
C PHE A 292 -7.31 -22.32 -2.00
N SER A 293 -7.70 -23.56 -1.66
CA SER A 293 -7.50 -24.72 -2.54
C SER A 293 -8.24 -24.56 -3.88
N ALA A 294 -9.44 -23.97 -3.88
CA ALA A 294 -10.17 -23.67 -5.11
C ALA A 294 -9.47 -22.61 -5.97
N ASP A 295 -8.93 -21.56 -5.35
CA ASP A 295 -8.21 -20.50 -6.05
C ASP A 295 -6.87 -20.99 -6.60
N MET A 296 -6.14 -21.84 -5.88
CA MET A 296 -4.97 -22.55 -6.42
C MET A 296 -5.34 -23.40 -7.64
N CYS A 297 -6.45 -24.16 -7.59
CA CYS A 297 -6.92 -24.93 -8.74
C CYS A 297 -7.24 -24.04 -9.95
N LYS A 298 -7.91 -22.89 -9.74
CA LYS A 298 -8.20 -21.93 -10.80
C LYS A 298 -6.92 -21.36 -11.41
N LYS A 299 -5.94 -21.00 -10.57
CA LYS A 299 -4.64 -20.50 -11.01
C LYS A 299 -3.95 -21.53 -11.91
N LEU A 300 -3.83 -22.78 -11.46
CA LEU A 300 -3.24 -23.88 -12.22
C LEU A 300 -3.96 -24.12 -13.55
N ALA A 301 -5.30 -24.09 -13.57
CA ALA A 301 -6.08 -24.25 -14.79
C ALA A 301 -5.92 -23.06 -15.76
N SER A 302 -5.59 -21.87 -15.26
CA SER A 302 -5.37 -20.68 -16.09
C SER A 302 -3.99 -20.62 -16.74
N GLU A 303 -3.05 -21.45 -16.27
CA GLU A 303 -1.69 -21.58 -16.82
C GLU A 303 -1.65 -22.40 -18.11
N ASP A 304 -2.69 -23.20 -18.37
CA ASP A 304 -2.93 -23.92 -19.63
C ASP A 304 -3.32 -22.98 -20.81
N LYS A 305 -2.78 -21.75 -20.84
CA LYS A 305 -2.81 -20.89 -22.02
C LYS A 305 -1.75 -21.25 -23.06
N GLU A 306 -0.98 -22.32 -22.86
CA GLU A 306 -0.44 -23.02 -24.01
C GLU A 306 -1.55 -23.90 -24.58
N GLU A 307 -2.13 -23.54 -25.75
CA GLU A 307 -3.13 -24.41 -26.38
C GLU A 307 -2.48 -25.79 -26.66
N MET A 308 -2.79 -26.76 -25.81
CA MET A 308 -2.36 -28.14 -25.99
C MET A 308 -3.15 -28.74 -27.15
N ARG A 309 -2.54 -28.75 -28.33
CA ARG A 309 -3.13 -29.33 -29.53
C ARG A 309 -2.70 -30.78 -29.66
N THR A 310 -3.64 -31.65 -30.02
CA THR A 310 -3.34 -33.04 -30.37
C THR A 310 -3.10 -33.14 -31.86
N TYR A 311 -1.93 -33.67 -32.25
CA TYR A 311 -1.54 -33.88 -33.64
C TYR A 311 -1.49 -35.37 -33.95
N LYS A 312 -1.86 -35.73 -35.18
CA LYS A 312 -1.73 -37.09 -35.69
C LYS A 312 -0.56 -37.19 -36.66
N CYS A 313 0.43 -38.03 -36.37
CA CYS A 313 1.57 -38.27 -37.27
C CYS A 313 1.07 -38.85 -38.61
N PRO A 314 1.41 -38.26 -39.77
CA PRO A 314 0.96 -38.76 -41.08
C PRO A 314 1.54 -40.12 -41.45
N ASN A 315 2.73 -40.45 -40.94
CA ASN A 315 3.44 -41.67 -41.29
C ASN A 315 2.97 -42.88 -40.47
N GLN A 316 2.89 -42.73 -39.15
CA GLN A 316 2.60 -43.85 -38.23
C GLN A 316 1.21 -43.78 -37.60
N GLY A 317 0.49 -42.66 -37.78
CA GLY A 317 -0.84 -42.46 -37.20
C GLY A 317 -0.84 -42.22 -35.68
N GLU A 318 0.32 -42.21 -35.02
CA GLU A 318 0.44 -41.93 -33.59
C GLU A 318 -0.04 -40.52 -33.25
N LEU A 319 -0.77 -40.43 -32.13
CA LEU A 319 -1.25 -39.18 -31.57
C LEU A 319 -0.22 -38.67 -30.57
N PHE A 320 0.10 -37.39 -30.65
CA PHE A 320 0.94 -36.72 -29.67
C PHE A 320 0.39 -35.33 -29.36
N ARG A 321 0.60 -34.84 -28.14
CA ARG A 321 0.18 -33.51 -27.73
C ARG A 321 1.38 -32.58 -27.66
N MET A 322 1.20 -31.37 -28.14
CA MET A 322 2.20 -30.31 -28.02
C MET A 322 1.55 -29.00 -27.67
N SER A 323 2.28 -28.22 -26.89
CA SER A 323 1.89 -26.91 -26.45
C SER A 323 2.30 -25.84 -27.47
N THR A 324 1.44 -24.86 -27.69
CA THR A 324 1.78 -23.63 -28.42
C THR A 324 2.15 -22.57 -27.37
N PRO A 325 3.45 -22.29 -27.15
CA PRO A 325 4.34 -21.77 -28.18
C PRO A 325 5.72 -22.45 -28.17
N THR A 326 5.82 -23.64 -28.77
CA THR A 326 7.12 -24.22 -29.13
C THR A 326 7.77 -23.42 -30.29
N PRO A 327 9.11 -23.53 -30.53
CA PRO A 327 9.76 -22.85 -31.65
C PRO A 327 8.98 -23.05 -32.96
N THR A 328 9.06 -22.08 -33.88
CA THR A 328 8.30 -22.01 -35.15
C THR A 328 8.29 -23.28 -36.00
N THR A 329 9.16 -24.25 -35.68
CA THR A 329 9.17 -25.61 -36.21
C THR A 329 9.34 -26.67 -35.11
N PHE A 330 8.57 -27.77 -35.19
CA PHE A 330 8.73 -28.95 -34.34
C PHE A 330 8.55 -30.26 -35.13
N GLY A 331 9.20 -31.33 -34.66
CA GLY A 331 9.19 -32.65 -35.31
C GLY A 331 8.29 -33.66 -34.58
N CYS A 332 8.01 -34.79 -35.22
CA CYS A 332 7.31 -35.89 -34.57
C CYS A 332 8.20 -36.48 -33.45
N PRO A 333 7.69 -36.69 -32.22
CA PRO A 333 8.48 -37.28 -31.11
C PRO A 333 9.11 -38.63 -31.45
N SER A 334 8.43 -39.43 -32.27
CA SER A 334 8.88 -40.73 -32.75
C SER A 334 9.93 -40.64 -33.89
N GLY A 335 10.42 -39.44 -34.21
CA GLY A 335 11.49 -39.21 -35.19
C GLY A 335 11.09 -39.35 -36.67
N CYS A 336 9.81 -39.55 -36.97
CA CYS A 336 9.32 -39.78 -38.34
C CYS A 336 9.47 -38.57 -39.27
N HIS A 337 9.37 -37.37 -38.72
CA HIS A 337 9.53 -36.11 -39.45
C HIS A 337 10.47 -35.19 -38.68
N ARG A 338 11.43 -34.59 -39.39
CA ARG A 338 12.24 -33.47 -38.88
C ARG A 338 11.35 -32.26 -38.60
N ALA A 339 11.90 -31.25 -37.92
CA ALA A 339 11.19 -30.03 -37.56
C ALA A 339 10.39 -29.43 -38.74
N GLN A 340 9.05 -29.42 -38.63
CA GLN A 340 8.09 -28.84 -39.58
C GLN A 340 7.43 -27.61 -38.96
N THR A 341 6.98 -26.66 -39.78
CA THR A 341 6.32 -25.44 -39.31
C THR A 341 4.93 -25.72 -38.70
N GLU A 342 4.46 -24.83 -37.84
CA GLU A 342 3.10 -24.90 -37.29
C GLU A 342 2.03 -25.00 -38.39
N SER A 343 2.19 -24.23 -39.47
CA SER A 343 1.28 -24.27 -40.63
C SER A 343 1.18 -25.66 -41.26
N TRP A 344 2.27 -26.43 -41.27
CA TRP A 344 2.27 -27.79 -41.82
C TRP A 344 1.49 -28.75 -40.89
N TRP A 345 1.72 -28.63 -39.58
CA TRP A 345 1.02 -29.43 -38.57
C TRP A 345 -0.46 -29.09 -38.43
N SER A 346 -0.90 -27.90 -38.86
CA SER A 346 -2.30 -27.47 -38.80
C SER A 346 -3.27 -28.43 -39.53
N ALA A 347 -2.82 -29.06 -40.62
CA ALA A 347 -3.59 -30.05 -41.38
C ALA A 347 -3.74 -31.41 -40.65
N HIS A 348 -2.99 -31.60 -39.57
CA HIS A 348 -2.91 -32.84 -38.80
C HIS A 348 -3.41 -32.68 -37.36
N ILE A 349 -3.96 -31.52 -37.01
CA ILE A 349 -4.65 -31.29 -35.75
C ILE A 349 -5.88 -32.20 -35.68
N GLN A 350 -6.00 -32.95 -34.60
CA GLN A 350 -7.23 -33.64 -34.24
C GLN A 350 -8.09 -32.69 -33.41
N ARG A 351 -9.35 -32.51 -33.83
CA ARG A 351 -10.34 -31.75 -33.08
C ARG A 351 -10.82 -32.49 -31.85
#